data_AF-A0AAP0LNV4-F1
#
_entry.id   AF-A0AAP0LNV4-F1
#
_cell.length_a   1.000
_cell.length_b   1.000
_cell.length_c   1.000
_cell.angle_alpha   90.00
_cell.angle_beta   90.00
_cell.angle_gamma   90.00
#
_symmetry.space_group_name_H-M   'P 1'
#
loop_
_entity.id
_entity.type
_entity.pdbx_description
1 polymer ?
#
loop_
_entity_poly.entity_id
_entity_poly.type
_entity_poly.pdbx_seq_one_letter_code
_entity_poly.pdbx_strand_id
1 'polypeptide(L)'
;MAMAKSVVVSLTIMALFGAAMAATYTVGDDAGWTIQGHIDYSKWAEGKQFHVGDTLVFKYNKAMHDVRQVSHEDFQSCKAKAPIEEYTTGMDSITLKMAGHHYFLCGIPGHCQVGQKVEINVLPGASSPGESPAPSPSHNGSPAPSPSHTESPAPSPGHSGSSTPPSSSGGSSSSTPAEPGEGSSSSTPPPSSSAPSLWSSNFWFAAPGMLAVFLTAFAF
;
A
#
# COMPACT_ATOMS: atom_id res chain seq x y z
N MET A 1 22.69 -46.85 -22.13
CA MET A 1 21.58 -46.52 -21.20
C MET A 1 21.91 -45.44 -20.15
N ALA A 2 23.18 -45.12 -19.87
CA ALA A 2 23.56 -44.07 -18.91
C ALA A 2 23.22 -42.64 -19.40
N MET A 3 23.42 -42.35 -20.69
CA MET A 3 23.18 -41.02 -21.26
C MET A 3 21.69 -40.61 -21.25
N ALA A 4 20.78 -41.56 -21.56
CA ALA A 4 19.34 -41.29 -21.54
C ALA A 4 18.82 -40.98 -20.13
N LYS A 5 19.35 -41.64 -19.09
CA LYS A 5 19.01 -41.36 -17.68
C LYS A 5 19.50 -39.98 -17.26
N SER A 6 20.69 -39.57 -17.68
CA SER A 6 21.25 -38.24 -17.39
C SER A 6 20.46 -37.12 -18.06
N VAL A 7 20.01 -37.31 -19.30
CA VAL A 7 19.17 -36.34 -20.03
C VAL A 7 17.79 -36.18 -19.38
N VAL A 8 17.16 -37.28 -18.94
CA VAL A 8 15.87 -37.23 -18.23
C VAL A 8 15.99 -36.53 -16.89
N VAL A 9 17.04 -36.81 -16.11
CA VAL A 9 17.29 -36.13 -14.81
C VAL A 9 17.51 -34.62 -15.02
N SER A 10 18.27 -34.23 -16.04
CA SER A 10 18.54 -32.81 -16.33
C SER A 10 17.28 -32.04 -16.77
N LEU A 11 16.41 -32.65 -17.60
CA LEU A 11 15.12 -32.09 -17.98
C LEU A 11 14.15 -31.96 -16.80
N THR A 12 14.16 -32.92 -15.85
CA THR A 12 13.30 -32.82 -14.65
C THR A 12 13.76 -31.74 -13.68
N ILE A 13 15.06 -31.45 -13.58
CA ILE A 13 15.59 -30.39 -12.70
C ILE A 13 15.24 -29.00 -13.25
N MET A 14 15.30 -28.79 -14.57
CA MET A 14 14.89 -27.52 -15.18
C MET A 14 13.39 -27.23 -15.04
N ALA A 15 12.54 -28.26 -15.05
CA ALA A 15 11.09 -28.11 -14.85
C ALA A 15 10.69 -27.75 -13.41
N LEU A 16 11.60 -27.93 -12.43
CA LEU A 16 11.36 -27.60 -11.02
C LEU A 16 11.61 -26.13 -10.67
N PHE A 17 12.27 -25.37 -11.55
CA PHE A 17 12.47 -23.93 -11.37
C PHE A 17 11.36 -23.15 -12.07
N GLY A 18 10.19 -23.06 -11.41
CA GLY A 18 9.18 -22.09 -11.80
C GLY A 18 9.70 -20.68 -11.58
N ALA A 19 9.78 -19.88 -12.65
CA ALA A 19 10.09 -18.46 -12.52
C ALA A 19 8.93 -17.74 -11.83
N ALA A 20 9.14 -17.27 -10.59
CA ALA A 20 8.21 -16.38 -9.92
C ALA A 20 8.30 -15.00 -10.57
N MET A 21 7.33 -14.66 -11.41
CA MET A 21 7.21 -13.33 -12.01
C MET A 21 6.41 -12.43 -11.06
N ALA A 22 6.89 -11.21 -10.83
CA ALA A 22 6.12 -10.18 -10.10
C ALA A 22 4.88 -9.78 -10.90
N ALA A 23 3.72 -9.77 -10.26
CA ALA A 23 2.45 -9.38 -10.87
C ALA A 23 2.22 -7.87 -10.78
N THR A 24 1.42 -7.34 -11.71
CA THR A 24 1.00 -5.94 -11.72
C THR A 24 -0.52 -5.87 -11.63
N TYR A 25 -1.03 -5.07 -10.70
CA TYR A 25 -2.47 -4.90 -10.45
C TYR A 25 -2.87 -3.44 -10.65
N THR A 26 -3.78 -3.19 -11.59
CA THR A 26 -4.41 -1.86 -11.73
C THR A 26 -5.52 -1.74 -10.69
N VAL A 27 -5.38 -0.78 -9.77
CA VAL A 27 -6.35 -0.58 -8.70
C VAL A 27 -7.68 -0.09 -9.27
N GLY A 28 -8.76 -0.83 -9.03
CA GLY A 28 -10.08 -0.56 -9.60
C GLY A 28 -10.25 -1.01 -11.06
N ASP A 29 -9.32 -1.81 -11.59
CA ASP A 29 -9.33 -2.33 -12.95
C ASP A 29 -9.57 -1.22 -14.00
N ASP A 30 -10.57 -1.37 -14.88
CA ASP A 30 -10.87 -0.38 -15.92
C ASP A 30 -11.39 0.96 -15.38
N ALA A 31 -12.00 0.95 -14.19
CA ALA A 31 -12.49 2.17 -13.55
C ALA A 31 -11.36 3.02 -12.96
N GLY A 32 -10.25 2.39 -12.57
CA GLY A 32 -9.11 3.03 -11.95
C GLY A 32 -9.38 3.56 -10.54
N TRP A 33 -8.62 4.58 -10.15
CA TRP A 33 -8.70 5.22 -8.83
C TRP A 33 -9.59 6.46 -8.90
N THR A 34 -10.84 6.34 -8.45
CA THR A 34 -11.89 7.34 -8.63
C THR A 34 -12.95 7.26 -7.53
N ILE A 35 -13.72 8.34 -7.37
CA ILE A 35 -14.98 8.36 -6.60
C ILE A 35 -16.21 8.11 -7.49
N GLN A 36 -16.03 8.16 -8.81
CA GLN A 36 -17.14 8.03 -9.75
C GLN A 36 -17.53 6.56 -9.93
N GLY A 37 -18.83 6.28 -9.95
CA GLY A 37 -19.33 4.93 -10.24
C GLY A 37 -19.32 3.96 -9.06
N HIS A 38 -19.09 4.45 -7.83
CA HIS A 38 -19.18 3.66 -6.59
C HIS A 38 -18.35 2.37 -6.63
N ILE A 39 -17.06 2.50 -6.93
CA ILE A 39 -16.13 1.36 -6.96
C ILE A 39 -15.93 0.84 -5.55
N ASP A 40 -16.22 -0.44 -5.35
CA ASP A 40 -15.92 -1.14 -4.10
C ASP A 40 -14.49 -1.70 -4.17
N TYR A 41 -13.54 -0.93 -3.64
CA TYR A 41 -12.13 -1.32 -3.64
C TYR A 41 -11.82 -2.49 -2.73
N SER A 42 -12.62 -2.71 -1.68
CA SER A 42 -12.50 -3.90 -0.83
C SER A 42 -12.84 -5.14 -1.65
N LYS A 43 -13.97 -5.11 -2.35
CA LYS A 43 -14.37 -6.19 -3.26
C LYS A 43 -13.41 -6.36 -4.45
N TRP A 44 -12.82 -5.28 -4.95
CA TRP A 44 -11.78 -5.37 -5.99
C TRP A 44 -10.56 -6.16 -5.49
N ALA A 45 -10.16 -5.94 -4.23
CA ALA A 45 -9.03 -6.64 -3.60
C ALA A 45 -9.38 -8.10 -3.23
N GLU A 46 -10.65 -8.42 -3.00
CA GLU A 46 -11.09 -9.78 -2.67
C GLU A 46 -10.66 -10.80 -3.73
N GLY A 47 -10.14 -11.94 -3.27
CA GLY A 47 -9.69 -13.04 -4.13
C GLY A 47 -8.38 -12.79 -4.87
N LYS A 48 -7.79 -11.59 -4.79
CA LYS A 48 -6.44 -11.33 -5.31
C LYS A 48 -5.39 -11.77 -4.30
N GLN A 49 -4.27 -12.30 -4.79
CA GLN A 49 -3.12 -12.66 -3.95
C GLN A 49 -1.94 -11.77 -4.29
N PHE A 50 -1.76 -10.74 -3.47
CA PHE A 50 -0.63 -9.85 -3.57
C PHE A 50 0.58 -10.49 -2.88
N HIS A 51 1.74 -10.46 -3.52
CA HIS A 51 2.99 -10.95 -2.97
C HIS A 51 4.02 -9.82 -2.90
N VAL A 52 5.03 -10.00 -2.04
CA VAL A 52 6.21 -9.13 -2.08
C VAL A 52 6.84 -9.19 -3.47
N GLY A 53 7.09 -8.02 -4.05
CA GLY A 53 7.58 -7.84 -5.41
C GLY A 53 6.50 -7.41 -6.40
N ASP A 54 5.22 -7.67 -6.12
CA ASP A 54 4.12 -7.23 -6.98
C ASP A 54 4.01 -5.70 -7.00
N THR A 55 3.38 -5.16 -8.04
CA THR A 55 3.20 -3.72 -8.25
C THR A 55 1.72 -3.34 -8.32
N LEU A 56 1.33 -2.32 -7.57
CA LEU A 56 0.03 -1.66 -7.70
C LEU A 56 0.16 -0.47 -8.65
N VAL A 57 -0.78 -0.32 -9.58
CA VAL A 57 -0.87 0.82 -10.49
C VAL A 57 -2.14 1.60 -10.20
N PHE A 58 -1.98 2.84 -9.75
CA PHE A 58 -3.08 3.77 -9.50
C PHE A 58 -3.21 4.72 -10.68
N LYS A 59 -4.29 4.60 -11.45
CA LYS A 59 -4.60 5.48 -12.59
C LYS A 59 -5.72 6.43 -12.22
N TYR A 60 -5.47 7.73 -12.32
CA TYR A 60 -6.44 8.77 -11.93
C TYR A 60 -6.16 10.13 -12.57
N ASN A 61 -7.15 11.02 -12.56
CA ASN A 61 -6.92 12.42 -12.86
C ASN A 61 -6.22 13.10 -11.67
N LYS A 62 -4.93 13.43 -11.82
CA LYS A 62 -4.11 14.05 -10.76
C LYS A 62 -4.58 15.42 -10.27
N ALA A 63 -5.49 16.08 -11.00
CA ALA A 63 -6.12 17.31 -10.52
C ALA A 63 -7.26 17.03 -9.52
N MET A 64 -7.78 15.81 -9.49
CA MET A 64 -8.96 15.41 -8.71
C MET A 64 -8.64 14.42 -7.60
N HIS A 65 -7.54 13.68 -7.71
CA HIS A 65 -7.19 12.60 -6.79
C HIS A 65 -5.68 12.60 -6.51
N ASP A 66 -5.32 11.99 -5.40
CA ASP A 66 -3.97 11.60 -5.03
C ASP A 66 -4.02 10.16 -4.46
N VAL A 67 -2.86 9.62 -4.13
CA VAL A 67 -2.72 8.34 -3.41
C VAL A 67 -1.83 8.56 -2.21
N ARG A 68 -2.29 8.17 -1.04
CA ARG A 68 -1.52 8.26 0.20
C ARG A 68 -1.48 6.91 0.88
N GLN A 69 -0.29 6.41 1.16
CA GLN A 69 -0.09 5.28 2.05
C GLN A 69 -0.19 5.77 3.49
N VAL A 70 -0.97 5.09 4.33
CA VAL A 70 -1.27 5.54 5.69
C VAL A 70 -1.21 4.39 6.70
N SER A 71 -1.27 4.73 7.99
CA SER A 71 -1.44 3.76 9.06
C SER A 71 -2.85 3.13 9.03
N HIS A 72 -3.04 1.99 9.72
CA HIS A 72 -4.36 1.39 9.86
C HIS A 72 -5.38 2.32 10.54
N GLU A 73 -4.97 3.05 11.58
CA GLU A 73 -5.83 4.00 12.29
C GLU A 73 -6.28 5.15 11.37
N ASP A 74 -5.33 5.71 10.62
CA ASP A 74 -5.59 6.79 9.67
C ASP A 74 -6.46 6.32 8.51
N PHE A 75 -6.28 5.08 8.06
CA PHE A 75 -7.14 4.44 7.08
C PHE A 75 -8.58 4.32 7.58
N GLN A 76 -8.79 3.78 8.78
CA GLN A 76 -10.12 3.62 9.36
C GLN A 76 -10.83 4.97 9.55
N SER A 77 -10.09 5.98 10.00
CA SER A 77 -10.63 7.31 10.30
C SER A 77 -10.57 8.30 9.12
N CYS A 78 -10.10 7.86 7.95
CA CYS A 78 -9.89 8.71 6.77
C CYS A 78 -9.04 9.96 7.04
N LYS A 79 -7.99 9.83 7.87
CA LYS A 79 -7.05 10.90 8.15
C LYS A 79 -5.87 10.81 7.17
N ALA A 80 -5.75 11.80 6.31
CA ALA A 80 -4.72 11.84 5.28
C ALA A 80 -3.55 12.78 5.59
N LYS A 81 -3.53 13.42 6.77
CA LYS A 81 -2.66 14.58 7.05
C LYS A 81 -1.17 14.26 7.17
N ALA A 82 -0.83 13.07 7.63
CA ALA A 82 0.56 12.63 7.83
C ALA A 82 0.76 11.26 7.16
N PRO A 83 0.78 11.22 5.81
CA PRO A 83 0.95 9.96 5.11
C PRO A 83 2.36 9.40 5.32
N ILE A 84 2.49 8.08 5.22
CA ILE A 84 3.77 7.39 5.18
C ILE A 84 4.48 7.72 3.86
N GLU A 85 3.74 7.62 2.76
CA GLU A 85 4.16 8.03 1.42
C GLU A 85 2.99 8.68 0.68
N GLU A 86 3.28 9.63 -0.21
CA GLU A 86 2.30 10.35 -1.03
C GLU A 86 2.71 10.31 -2.51
N TYR A 87 1.72 10.07 -3.36
CA TYR A 87 1.89 9.96 -4.80
C TYR A 87 0.83 10.79 -5.52
N THR A 88 1.25 11.55 -6.54
CA THR A 88 0.45 12.60 -7.18
C THR A 88 0.64 12.67 -8.70
N THR A 89 1.20 11.62 -9.33
CA THR A 89 1.52 11.69 -10.76
C THR A 89 0.31 11.45 -11.67
N GLY A 90 -0.75 10.80 -11.15
CA GLY A 90 -1.91 10.35 -11.93
C GLY A 90 -1.76 8.95 -12.53
N MET A 91 -0.57 8.36 -12.46
CA MET A 91 -0.28 6.99 -12.89
C MET A 91 0.85 6.41 -12.04
N ASP A 92 0.59 6.26 -10.74
CA ASP A 92 1.61 5.85 -9.79
C ASP A 92 1.78 4.33 -9.77
N SER A 93 3.03 3.88 -9.87
CA SER A 93 3.41 2.47 -9.74
C SER A 93 4.10 2.24 -8.40
N ILE A 94 3.49 1.44 -7.53
CA ILE A 94 3.94 1.19 -6.16
C ILE A 94 4.28 -0.29 -6.01
N THR A 95 5.56 -0.60 -5.86
CA THR A 95 6.03 -1.98 -5.59
C THR A 95 5.80 -2.34 -4.12
N LEU A 96 5.19 -3.49 -3.88
CA LEU A 96 4.92 -4.05 -2.56
C LEU A 96 6.18 -4.71 -2.03
N LYS A 97 6.92 -3.99 -1.17
CA LYS A 97 8.25 -4.41 -0.70
C LYS A 97 8.23 -5.28 0.57
N MET A 98 7.12 -5.29 1.30
CA MET A 98 7.00 -5.98 2.58
C MET A 98 5.69 -6.76 2.63
N ALA A 99 5.71 -7.88 3.37
CA ALA A 99 4.50 -8.63 3.66
C ALA A 99 3.70 -7.92 4.76
N GLY A 100 2.39 -8.19 4.78
CA GLY A 100 1.44 -7.62 5.72
C GLY A 100 0.46 -6.66 5.06
N HIS A 101 -0.28 -5.91 5.89
CA HIS A 101 -1.33 -5.02 5.43
C HIS A 101 -0.78 -3.64 5.06
N HIS A 102 -1.09 -3.21 3.84
CA HIS A 102 -0.81 -1.87 3.33
C HIS A 102 -2.11 -1.14 3.06
N TYR A 103 -2.20 0.12 3.49
CA TYR A 103 -3.42 0.91 3.43
C TYR A 103 -3.21 2.14 2.57
N PHE A 104 -4.06 2.32 1.57
CA PHE A 104 -4.02 3.45 0.65
C PHE A 104 -5.36 4.18 0.65
N LEU A 105 -5.32 5.51 0.57
CA LEU A 105 -6.51 6.35 0.46
C LEU A 105 -6.24 7.59 -0.37
N CYS A 106 -7.33 8.23 -0.81
CA CYS A 106 -7.28 9.56 -1.41
C CYS A 106 -7.44 10.59 -0.30
N GLY A 107 -6.51 11.53 -0.23
CA GLY A 107 -6.44 12.60 0.76
C GLY A 107 -7.28 13.83 0.43
N ILE A 108 -7.87 13.89 -0.77
CA ILE A 108 -8.80 14.96 -1.14
C ILE A 108 -10.02 14.92 -0.20
N PRO A 109 -10.45 16.07 0.39
CA PRO A 109 -11.52 16.10 1.37
C PRO A 109 -12.80 15.41 0.89
N GLY A 110 -13.31 14.46 1.67
CA GLY A 110 -14.53 13.70 1.38
C GLY A 110 -14.32 12.42 0.56
N HIS A 111 -13.21 12.26 -0.16
CA HIS A 111 -13.03 11.16 -1.10
C HIS A 111 -12.86 9.80 -0.40
N CYS A 112 -12.03 9.74 0.64
CA CYS A 112 -11.87 8.53 1.45
C CYS A 112 -13.21 8.12 2.11
N GLN A 113 -13.98 9.09 2.59
CA GLN A 113 -15.25 8.88 3.28
C GLN A 113 -16.32 8.26 2.37
N VAL A 114 -16.29 8.60 1.08
CA VAL A 114 -17.17 8.00 0.06
C VAL A 114 -16.61 6.71 -0.55
N GLY A 115 -15.50 6.20 -0.01
CA GLY A 115 -14.99 4.87 -0.33
C GLY A 115 -13.72 4.82 -1.18
N GLN A 116 -13.08 5.95 -1.51
CA GLN A 116 -11.81 5.96 -2.26
C GLN A 116 -10.62 5.60 -1.34
N LYS A 117 -10.60 4.34 -0.92
CA LYS A 117 -9.62 3.73 -0.01
C LYS A 117 -9.51 2.23 -0.29
N VAL A 118 -8.32 1.65 -0.16
CA VAL A 118 -8.09 0.21 -0.36
C VAL A 118 -7.10 -0.34 0.65
N GLU A 119 -7.38 -1.54 1.14
CA GLU A 119 -6.47 -2.34 1.95
C GLU A 119 -5.90 -3.47 1.09
N ILE A 120 -4.59 -3.68 1.19
CA ILE A 120 -3.84 -4.67 0.42
C ILE A 120 -3.14 -5.57 1.41
N ASN A 121 -3.55 -6.84 1.49
CA ASN A 121 -2.86 -7.85 2.28
C ASN A 121 -1.80 -8.53 1.42
N VAL A 122 -0.52 -8.28 1.73
CA VAL A 122 0.62 -8.77 0.98
C VAL A 122 1.18 -10.02 1.64
N LEU A 123 1.19 -11.11 0.89
CA LEU A 123 1.82 -12.37 1.30
C LEU A 123 3.34 -12.28 1.13
N PRO A 124 4.12 -13.00 1.95
CA PRO A 124 5.55 -13.15 1.71
C PRO A 124 5.82 -13.59 0.28
N GLY A 125 6.84 -13.01 -0.35
CA GLY A 125 7.31 -13.49 -1.65
C GLY A 125 7.73 -14.96 -1.52
N ALA A 126 7.54 -15.74 -2.59
CA ALA A 126 8.11 -17.08 -2.63
C ALA A 126 9.63 -16.94 -2.48
N SER A 127 10.17 -17.30 -1.30
CA SER A 127 11.60 -17.40 -1.09
C SER A 127 12.13 -18.31 -2.19
N SER A 128 13.06 -17.79 -2.99
CA SER A 128 13.80 -18.65 -3.92
C SER A 128 14.38 -19.83 -3.11
N PRO A 129 14.30 -21.09 -3.58
CA PRO A 129 14.91 -22.21 -2.89
C PRO A 129 16.44 -22.01 -2.94
N GLY A 130 17.02 -21.34 -1.94
CA GLY A 130 18.44 -20.99 -1.97
C GLY A 130 18.97 -20.17 -0.80
N GLU A 131 18.16 -19.36 -0.12
CA GLU A 131 18.63 -18.66 1.09
C GLU A 131 18.47 -19.54 2.34
N SER A 132 19.53 -20.30 2.61
CA SER A 132 19.77 -20.91 3.92
C SER A 132 19.68 -19.83 5.01
N PRO A 133 19.02 -20.08 6.16
CA PRO A 133 18.98 -19.12 7.25
C PRO A 133 20.41 -18.80 7.70
N ALA A 134 20.75 -17.52 7.78
CA ALA A 134 22.01 -17.08 8.37
C ALA A 134 22.08 -17.59 9.83
N PRO A 135 23.23 -18.12 10.29
CA PRO A 135 23.34 -18.59 11.66
C PRO A 135 23.21 -17.40 12.64
N SER A 136 22.30 -17.51 13.60
CA SER A 136 22.21 -16.58 14.73
C SER A 136 23.52 -16.60 15.53
N PRO A 137 24.01 -15.45 16.04
CA PRO A 137 25.18 -15.43 16.90
C PRO A 137 24.85 -16.03 18.28
N SER A 138 25.50 -17.15 18.60
CA SER A 138 25.47 -17.77 19.92
C SER A 138 26.25 -16.90 20.91
N HIS A 139 25.55 -16.22 21.83
CA HIS A 139 26.16 -15.67 23.03
C HIS A 139 26.00 -16.67 24.18
N ASN A 140 27.12 -17.24 24.66
CA ASN A 140 27.14 -17.88 25.97
C ASN A 140 28.54 -17.85 26.60
N GLY A 141 28.65 -17.22 27.79
CA GLY A 141 29.67 -17.55 28.79
C GLY A 141 30.63 -16.43 29.23
N SER A 142 30.32 -15.81 30.37
CA SER A 142 31.16 -14.90 31.20
C SER A 142 32.23 -15.70 32.02
N PRO A 143 33.22 -15.10 32.70
CA PRO A 143 33.00 -14.43 34.00
C PRO A 143 33.87 -13.17 34.30
N ALA A 144 33.48 -12.44 35.36
CA ALA A 144 34.06 -11.21 35.91
C ALA A 144 35.46 -11.37 36.57
N PRO A 145 36.09 -10.26 37.01
CA PRO A 145 35.92 -9.87 38.42
C PRO A 145 35.75 -8.35 38.68
N SER A 146 35.17 -8.06 39.85
CA SER A 146 35.00 -6.74 40.50
C SER A 146 36.31 -6.27 41.18
N PRO A 147 36.46 -4.98 41.55
CA PRO A 147 36.09 -4.60 42.92
C PRO A 147 35.42 -3.21 43.10
N SER A 148 34.42 -3.23 43.99
CA SER A 148 34.04 -2.32 45.09
C SER A 148 34.53 -0.86 45.13
N HIS A 149 33.59 0.09 45.24
CA HIS A 149 33.64 1.17 46.24
C HIS A 149 32.24 1.51 46.77
N THR A 150 32.17 1.51 48.10
CA THR A 150 31.07 1.81 49.02
C THR A 150 30.70 3.30 49.00
N GLU A 151 29.41 3.65 49.05
CA GLU A 151 28.78 4.42 50.16
C GLU A 151 27.29 4.76 49.86
N SER A 152 26.45 4.58 50.87
CA SER A 152 25.04 4.98 51.02
C SER A 152 24.95 5.60 52.44
N PRO A 153 23.96 6.42 52.87
CA PRO A 153 22.53 6.36 52.49
C PRO A 153 21.74 7.71 52.43
N ALA A 154 20.44 7.54 52.14
CA ALA A 154 19.22 8.39 52.06
C ALA A 154 19.02 9.51 53.14
N PRO A 155 17.90 10.33 53.20
CA PRO A 155 16.58 10.20 52.55
C PRO A 155 15.85 11.50 52.07
N SER A 156 14.66 11.33 51.46
CA SER A 156 13.64 12.36 51.16
C SER A 156 13.05 13.03 52.43
N PRO A 157 12.28 14.14 52.34
CA PRO A 157 10.80 14.03 52.20
C PRO A 157 10.03 15.24 51.60
N GLY A 158 8.79 14.98 51.10
CA GLY A 158 7.59 15.86 51.11
C GLY A 158 7.62 17.19 50.32
N HIS A 159 6.57 17.68 49.66
CA HIS A 159 5.23 18.08 50.17
C HIS A 159 4.34 18.29 48.92
N SER A 160 3.13 17.73 48.80
CA SER A 160 1.82 18.19 49.32
C SER A 160 1.38 19.62 48.98
N GLY A 161 0.18 19.75 48.41
CA GLY A 161 -0.60 20.98 48.26
C GLY A 161 -1.23 21.10 46.86
N SER A 162 -2.37 20.47 46.57
CA SER A 162 -3.73 20.97 46.88
C SER A 162 -3.97 22.41 46.41
N SER A 163 -4.85 22.60 45.41
CA SER A 163 -6.16 23.28 45.58
C SER A 163 -6.81 23.59 44.24
N THR A 164 -8.12 23.35 44.21
CA THR A 164 -9.13 23.49 43.15
C THR A 164 -9.66 24.94 43.02
N PRO A 165 -10.85 25.23 42.43
CA PRO A 165 -11.08 25.69 41.05
C PRO A 165 -11.69 27.14 40.97
N PRO A 166 -12.79 27.40 40.24
CA PRO A 166 -12.88 28.15 38.98
C PRO A 166 -13.56 29.54 39.15
N SER A 167 -13.65 30.36 38.09
CA SER A 167 -14.77 31.30 37.84
C SER A 167 -14.57 32.08 36.54
N SER A 168 -15.57 32.01 35.64
CA SER A 168 -16.47 33.11 35.22
C SER A 168 -15.81 34.05 34.19
N SER A 169 -16.42 34.48 33.10
CA SER A 169 -17.80 34.82 32.77
C SER A 169 -17.77 35.21 31.28
N GLY A 170 -18.74 34.82 30.45
CA GLY A 170 -19.92 35.66 30.21
C GLY A 170 -19.85 36.26 28.79
N GLY A 171 -20.93 36.14 28.02
CA GLY A 171 -20.97 36.73 26.68
C GLY A 171 -22.04 36.13 25.76
N SER A 172 -23.31 36.22 26.17
CA SER A 172 -24.45 36.09 25.26
C SER A 172 -24.40 37.19 24.21
N SER A 173 -24.66 36.88 22.94
CA SER A 173 -25.32 37.82 22.00
C SER A 173 -25.97 37.04 20.87
N SER A 174 -27.29 37.01 20.93
CA SER A 174 -28.24 36.61 19.91
C SER A 174 -28.35 37.68 18.81
N SER A 175 -28.38 37.27 17.55
CA SER A 175 -29.13 37.96 16.48
C SER A 175 -29.15 37.17 15.17
N THR A 176 -30.21 36.40 14.95
CA THR A 176 -30.90 36.29 13.65
C THR A 176 -31.82 37.53 13.49
N PRO A 177 -32.44 37.85 12.32
CA PRO A 177 -32.57 37.11 11.06
C PRO A 177 -32.39 37.94 9.76
N ALA A 178 -32.41 37.26 8.59
CA ALA A 178 -33.23 37.56 7.39
C ALA A 178 -32.51 37.28 6.04
N GLU A 179 -32.97 36.21 5.37
CA GLU A 179 -33.10 36.10 3.90
C GLU A 179 -34.11 37.14 3.37
N PRO A 180 -34.30 37.40 2.04
CA PRO A 180 -34.07 36.50 0.90
C PRO A 180 -33.36 37.14 -0.32
N GLY A 181 -32.83 36.29 -1.19
CA GLY A 181 -32.24 36.70 -2.47
C GLY A 181 -32.28 35.58 -3.50
N GLU A 182 -33.44 35.48 -4.17
CA GLU A 182 -33.65 34.66 -5.36
C GLU A 182 -32.67 35.03 -6.48
N GLY A 183 -32.06 34.01 -7.09
CA GLY A 183 -31.18 34.13 -8.24
C GLY A 183 -31.23 32.87 -9.09
N SER A 184 -32.32 32.72 -9.83
CA SER A 184 -32.46 31.75 -10.91
C SER A 184 -31.43 32.01 -12.00
N SER A 185 -30.67 30.99 -12.41
CA SER A 185 -30.09 30.89 -13.76
C SER A 185 -29.69 29.45 -14.05
N SER A 186 -30.66 28.70 -14.55
CA SER A 186 -30.49 27.43 -15.26
C SER A 186 -29.71 27.63 -16.56
N SER A 187 -28.67 26.85 -16.78
CA SER A 187 -28.07 26.68 -18.12
C SER A 187 -27.58 25.25 -18.26
N THR A 188 -28.50 24.38 -18.67
CA THR A 188 -28.23 23.03 -19.17
C THR A 188 -27.64 23.11 -20.58
N PRO A 189 -26.51 22.44 -20.89
CA PRO A 189 -26.10 22.19 -22.26
C PRO A 189 -26.89 21.01 -22.87
N PRO A 190 -27.05 20.96 -24.22
CA PRO A 190 -27.80 19.91 -24.89
C PRO A 190 -27.04 18.57 -24.91
N PRO A 191 -27.74 17.42 -24.97
CA PRO A 191 -27.11 16.13 -25.21
C PRO A 191 -26.71 16.02 -26.69
N SER A 192 -25.41 15.80 -26.97
CA SER A 192 -24.96 15.35 -28.28
C SER A 192 -24.89 13.83 -28.29
N SER A 193 -25.84 13.24 -29.01
CA SER A 193 -25.89 11.84 -29.40
C SER A 193 -24.91 11.56 -30.54
N SER A 194 -23.98 10.63 -30.34
CA SER A 194 -23.40 9.84 -31.44
C SER A 194 -22.97 8.48 -30.89
N ALA A 195 -23.57 7.43 -31.47
CA ALA A 195 -23.35 6.03 -31.17
C ALA A 195 -22.16 5.47 -32.02
N PRO A 196 -21.92 4.15 -32.05
CA PRO A 196 -20.66 3.54 -31.65
C PRO A 196 -19.73 3.24 -32.85
N SER A 197 -18.43 3.29 -32.62
CA SER A 197 -17.44 2.65 -33.50
C SER A 197 -16.92 1.37 -32.86
N LEU A 198 -17.47 0.27 -33.35
CA LEU A 198 -16.89 -1.05 -33.28
C LEU A 198 -15.49 -1.01 -33.91
N TRP A 199 -14.47 -1.36 -33.15
CA TRP A 199 -13.29 -1.98 -33.71
C TRP A 199 -12.86 -3.12 -32.78
N SER A 200 -13.26 -4.32 -33.18
CA SER A 200 -12.56 -5.53 -32.80
C SER A 200 -11.13 -5.43 -33.32
N SER A 201 -10.15 -5.68 -32.46
CA SER A 201 -8.85 -6.22 -32.85
C SER A 201 -8.13 -6.72 -31.61
N ASN A 202 -8.08 -8.04 -31.49
CA ASN A 202 -7.18 -8.75 -30.62
C ASN A 202 -5.77 -8.17 -30.74
N PHE A 203 -5.25 -7.60 -29.66
CA PHE A 203 -3.81 -7.42 -29.52
C PHE A 203 -3.34 -8.21 -28.31
N TRP A 204 -2.94 -9.43 -28.62
CA TRP A 204 -1.98 -10.19 -27.84
C TRP A 204 -0.69 -9.37 -27.82
N PHE A 205 -0.49 -8.54 -26.80
CA PHE A 205 0.84 -8.04 -26.51
C PHE A 205 1.59 -9.10 -25.72
N ALA A 206 2.30 -9.94 -26.49
CA ALA A 206 3.46 -10.66 -26.01
C ALA A 206 4.45 -9.63 -25.43
N ALA A 207 4.86 -9.82 -24.18
CA ALA A 207 5.97 -9.10 -23.60
C ALA A 207 7.28 -9.51 -24.31
N PRO A 208 8.07 -8.56 -24.84
CA PRO A 208 9.42 -8.83 -25.29
C PRO A 208 10.42 -8.61 -24.15
N GLY A 209 11.27 -9.60 -23.92
CA GLY A 209 12.59 -9.38 -23.33
C GLY A 209 12.81 -9.98 -21.94
N MET A 210 13.39 -11.18 -21.91
CA MET A 210 14.62 -11.50 -21.16
C MET A 210 15.01 -12.95 -21.47
N LEU A 211 15.63 -13.17 -22.63
CA LEU A 211 16.35 -14.41 -22.91
C LEU A 211 17.78 -14.04 -23.28
N ALA A 212 18.62 -13.84 -22.27
CA ALA A 212 20.07 -13.70 -22.44
C ALA A 212 20.81 -14.03 -21.14
N VAL A 213 20.72 -15.28 -20.69
CA VAL A 213 21.64 -15.82 -19.67
C VAL A 213 21.96 -17.28 -20.02
N PHE A 214 23.09 -17.43 -20.72
CA PHE A 214 24.06 -18.54 -20.72
C PHE A 214 23.59 -19.99 -20.96
N LEU A 215 24.10 -20.60 -22.04
CA LEU A 215 24.96 -21.81 -21.96
C LEU A 215 25.38 -22.26 -23.38
N THR A 216 26.49 -21.70 -23.88
CA THR A 216 27.39 -22.45 -24.77
C THR A 216 28.48 -23.06 -23.90
N ALA A 217 28.29 -24.31 -23.49
CA ALA A 217 29.37 -25.15 -22.99
C ALA A 217 29.09 -26.59 -23.43
N PHE A 218 30.16 -27.30 -23.76
CA PHE A 218 30.26 -28.69 -24.22
C PHE A 218 30.16 -28.91 -25.74
N ALA A 219 31.23 -28.50 -26.42
CA ALA A 219 31.84 -29.32 -27.44
C ALA A 219 33.06 -30.03 -26.82
N PHE A 220 32.96 -31.35 -26.63
CA PHE A 220 34.04 -32.35 -26.71
C PHE A 220 33.40 -33.71 -26.98
#